data_AF-A0A7V9AQH3-F1
#
_entry.id   AF-A0A7V9AQH3-F1
#
_cell.length_a   1.000
_cell.length_b   1.000
_cell.length_c   1.000
_cell.angle_alpha   90.00
_cell.angle_beta   90.00
_cell.angle_gamma   90.00
#
_symmetry.space_group_name_H-M   'P 1'
#
loop_
_entity.id
_entity.type
_entity.pdbx_description
1 polymer ?
#
loop_
_entity_poly.entity_id
_entity_poly.type
_entity_poly.pdbx_seq_one_letter_code
_entity_poly.pdbx_strand_id
1 'polypeptide(L)'
;INTLGHYLNHFSERDRRSRDFTLNNLIHAIREIIACFPVYRTYVGSDSDYVTERDRAFLRLAVMKAKRRNPATNSLVFDFILNILLNRTEDRLRLDREERLGFVMKFQQTTSPVTAKGIEDTALYIYNRLLSLNEVGGEPERFGLPMAAFHERMLTRQAQWPAALSATATHDTKRGEDVRARLNVLSEMPGAWKVHLSRWSRLNKRYKIDLEGHLVPDRNEEYLLYQTLVGAWPLEPMDDAQYRTFGERIQTYMDKALREAKVHTSWLNPNQPYDVAVHKFVEAILDRTRPNPFLDDLRVFQHKVAAYGVYNSLSQVLCKIAAPGVPDFYQGTELWDFSLVDPDNRRLVDYDHRVQLLEDVQQAIAHAKGRRAAVRDLLASPADGRIKLYVMMTALRYRREHAALFLDGDYVPLEAGGAAHKHVCAFSRRLDSQTVLAVVPRLIAGLSADPSLLPLGAEAWRDTWIDLPDGTDTSSRYRNLFTDDILVPKAQNSRSVLLLAELLSHCPVALVEKVS
;
A
#
# COMPACT_ATOMS: atom_id res chain seq x y z
N ILE A 1 29.32 8.31 -2.31
CA ILE A 1 30.04 7.67 -1.17
C ILE A 1 31.50 8.13 -1.10
N ASN A 2 32.31 7.95 -2.16
CA ASN A 2 33.73 8.35 -2.16
C ASN A 2 33.97 9.81 -1.74
N THR A 3 33.15 10.75 -2.23
CA THR A 3 33.20 12.15 -1.77
C THR A 3 33.10 12.29 -0.25
N LEU A 4 32.17 11.59 0.40
CA LEU A 4 32.03 11.60 1.86
C LEU A 4 33.26 11.01 2.55
N GLY A 5 33.85 9.96 1.98
CA GLY A 5 35.11 9.40 2.46
C GLY A 5 36.27 10.40 2.42
N HIS A 6 36.38 11.18 1.33
CA HIS A 6 37.41 12.21 1.22
C HIS A 6 37.23 13.36 2.21
N TYR A 7 35.99 13.81 2.45
CA TYR A 7 35.70 14.75 3.54
C TYR A 7 36.19 14.20 4.88
N LEU A 8 35.81 12.97 5.21
CA LEU A 8 36.19 12.33 6.46
C LEU A 8 37.71 12.18 6.61
N ASN A 9 38.41 11.85 5.52
CA ASN A 9 39.87 11.70 5.53
C ASN A 9 40.55 13.05 5.78
N HIS A 10 40.09 14.11 5.13
CA HIS A 10 40.58 15.47 5.39
C HIS A 10 40.36 15.89 6.85
N PHE A 11 39.22 15.52 7.43
CA PHE A 11 38.94 15.80 8.84
C PHE A 11 39.78 14.96 9.80
N SER A 12 40.03 13.68 9.47
CA SER A 12 40.74 12.76 10.35
C SER A 12 42.21 13.13 10.53
N GLU A 13 42.85 13.69 9.51
CA GLU A 13 44.24 14.17 9.54
C GLU A 13 44.49 15.30 10.55
N ARG A 14 43.44 16.01 11.01
CA ARG A 14 43.58 17.16 11.92
C ARG A 14 43.75 16.77 13.40
N ASP A 15 43.51 15.52 13.77
CA ASP A 15 43.72 15.02 15.14
C ASP A 15 44.53 13.72 15.14
N ARG A 16 45.55 13.65 15.98
CA ARG A 16 46.41 12.46 16.17
C ARG A 16 45.65 11.19 16.53
N ARG A 17 44.45 11.28 17.10
CA ARG A 17 43.61 10.14 17.50
C ARG A 17 42.82 9.56 16.32
N SER A 18 42.61 10.36 15.27
CA SER A 18 41.87 9.97 14.06
C SER A 18 42.73 9.85 12.81
N ARG A 19 43.94 10.43 12.77
CA ARG A 19 44.81 10.41 11.58
C ARG A 19 45.18 9.00 11.10
N ASP A 20 45.19 8.01 11.99
CA ASP A 20 45.48 6.63 11.65
C ASP A 20 44.25 5.91 11.03
N PHE A 21 43.09 6.57 10.95
CA PHE A 21 41.94 6.06 10.21
C PHE A 21 42.20 6.15 8.72
N THR A 22 42.46 5.00 8.10
CA THR A 22 42.67 4.93 6.64
C THR A 22 41.43 5.36 5.87
N LEU A 23 41.62 5.93 4.68
CA LEU A 23 40.54 6.28 3.76
C LEU A 23 39.57 5.11 3.50
N ASN A 24 40.09 3.89 3.36
CA ASN A 24 39.28 2.69 3.17
C ASN A 24 38.38 2.40 4.38
N ASN A 25 38.90 2.55 5.60
CA ASN A 25 38.11 2.38 6.82
C ASN A 25 37.00 3.43 6.92
N LEU A 26 37.28 4.68 6.55
CA LEU A 26 36.30 5.77 6.56
C LEU A 26 35.20 5.57 5.51
N ILE A 27 35.56 5.21 4.27
CA ILE A 27 34.62 4.88 3.20
C ILE A 27 33.73 3.69 3.59
N HIS A 28 34.33 2.64 4.15
CA HIS A 28 33.60 1.48 4.62
C HIS A 28 32.63 1.87 5.75
N ALA A 29 33.11 2.55 6.79
CA ALA A 29 32.27 2.94 7.93
C ALA A 29 31.08 3.83 7.52
N ILE A 30 31.30 4.85 6.67
CA ILE A 30 30.20 5.71 6.21
C ILE A 30 29.19 4.95 5.35
N ARG A 31 29.64 4.01 4.52
CA ARG A 31 28.75 3.13 3.74
C ARG A 31 27.87 2.27 4.65
N GLU A 32 28.46 1.67 5.69
CA GLU A 32 27.73 0.84 6.66
C GLU A 32 26.71 1.66 7.47
N ILE A 33 27.06 2.90 7.85
CA ILE A 33 26.13 3.83 8.51
C ILE A 33 24.95 4.16 7.59
N ILE A 34 25.21 4.50 6.33
CA ILE A 34 24.16 4.79 5.34
C ILE A 34 23.27 3.56 5.12
N ALA A 35 23.83 2.36 5.00
CA ALA A 35 23.07 1.12 4.83
C ALA A 35 22.21 0.75 6.05
N CYS A 36 22.54 1.29 7.24
CA CYS A 36 21.78 1.11 8.47
C CYS A 36 20.85 2.30 8.78
N PHE A 37 20.77 3.29 7.89
CA PHE A 37 20.05 4.53 8.15
C PHE A 37 18.52 4.29 8.10
N PRO A 38 17.77 4.60 9.17
CA PRO A 38 16.38 4.18 9.32
C PRO A 38 15.35 5.11 8.63
N VAL A 39 15.81 6.22 8.05
CA VAL A 39 14.96 7.22 7.39
C VAL A 39 15.63 7.68 6.10
N TYR A 40 14.87 8.31 5.20
CA TYR A 40 15.42 8.86 3.95
C TYR A 40 16.57 9.85 4.18
N ARG A 41 16.44 10.73 5.18
CA ARG A 41 17.46 11.71 5.58
C ARG A 41 17.10 12.41 6.89
N THR A 42 18.09 13.10 7.45
CA THR A 42 17.95 14.12 8.49
C THR A 42 17.94 15.53 7.88
N TYR A 43 17.69 16.54 8.72
CA TYR A 43 17.48 17.94 8.30
C TYR A 43 18.28 18.93 9.15
N VAL A 44 19.60 18.79 9.17
CA VAL A 44 20.54 19.83 9.62
C VAL A 44 20.80 20.78 8.46
N GLY A 45 20.73 22.09 8.70
CA GLY A 45 20.79 23.12 7.66
C GLY A 45 21.61 24.35 8.02
N SER A 46 21.71 25.31 7.10
CA SER A 46 22.45 26.57 7.26
C SER A 46 21.90 27.45 8.38
N ASP A 47 20.62 27.33 8.68
CA ASP A 47 19.89 28.26 9.56
C ASP A 47 20.06 27.91 11.03
N SER A 48 20.53 26.68 11.34
CA SER A 48 20.81 26.25 12.70
C SER A 48 21.77 25.06 12.74
N ASP A 49 22.74 25.11 13.66
CA ASP A 49 23.60 23.96 13.97
C ASP A 49 22.92 22.95 14.91
N TYR A 50 21.67 23.23 15.30
CA TYR A 50 20.89 22.36 16.16
C TYR A 50 20.47 21.08 15.42
N VAL A 51 20.99 19.95 15.88
CA VAL A 51 20.48 18.64 15.49
C VAL A 51 19.29 18.29 16.39
N THR A 52 18.11 18.14 15.81
CA THR A 52 16.87 17.79 16.54
C THR A 52 17.00 16.45 17.26
N GLU A 53 16.29 16.23 18.37
CA GLU A 53 16.41 14.96 19.11
C GLU A 53 15.96 13.75 18.27
N ARG A 54 14.98 13.94 17.37
CA ARG A 54 14.61 12.96 16.34
C ARG A 54 15.79 12.55 15.49
N ASP A 55 16.48 13.51 14.88
CA ASP A 55 17.60 13.24 13.98
C ASP A 55 18.80 12.66 14.74
N ARG A 56 19.05 13.13 15.98
CA ARG A 56 20.06 12.53 16.87
C ARG A 56 19.76 11.06 17.16
N ALA A 57 18.50 10.71 17.42
CA ALA A 57 18.10 9.33 17.67
C ALA A 57 18.35 8.44 16.44
N PHE A 58 18.00 8.90 15.24
CA PHE A 58 18.26 8.14 14.01
C PHE A 58 19.74 7.98 13.69
N LEU A 59 20.55 9.03 13.88
CA LEU A 59 22.01 8.97 13.69
C LEU A 59 22.64 7.96 14.65
N ARG A 60 22.28 8.01 15.94
CA ARG A 60 22.76 7.04 16.94
C ARG A 60 22.32 5.61 16.61
N LEU A 61 21.07 5.41 16.21
CA LEU A 61 20.54 4.10 15.83
C LEU A 61 21.30 3.51 14.64
N ALA A 62 21.53 4.30 13.60
CA ALA A 62 22.26 3.87 12.41
C ALA A 62 23.71 3.47 12.74
N VAL A 63 24.42 4.30 13.52
CA VAL A 63 25.80 4.02 13.94
C VAL A 63 25.89 2.80 14.84
N MET A 64 24.97 2.63 15.79
CA MET A 64 24.91 1.44 16.64
C MET A 64 24.70 0.16 15.82
N LYS A 65 23.77 0.18 14.85
CA LYS A 65 23.54 -0.96 13.94
C LYS A 65 24.77 -1.23 13.07
N ALA A 66 25.41 -0.19 12.54
CA ALA A 66 26.62 -0.32 11.71
C ALA A 66 27.78 -0.96 12.50
N LYS A 67 28.02 -0.52 13.74
CA LYS A 67 29.01 -1.15 14.63
C LYS A 67 28.71 -2.62 14.88
N ARG A 68 27.45 -2.97 15.19
CA ARG A 68 27.04 -4.34 15.47
C ARG A 68 27.24 -5.27 14.26
N ARG A 69 27.07 -4.77 13.04
CA ARG A 69 27.30 -5.52 11.80
C ARG A 69 28.78 -5.70 11.46
N ASN A 70 29.66 -4.88 12.03
CA ASN A 70 31.09 -4.82 11.66
C ASN A 70 32.00 -5.00 12.88
N PRO A 71 31.98 -6.17 13.56
CA PRO A 71 32.72 -6.39 14.81
C PRO A 71 34.24 -6.38 14.66
N ALA A 72 34.76 -6.60 13.45
CA ALA A 72 36.20 -6.56 13.16
C ALA A 72 36.73 -5.14 12.89
N THR A 73 35.85 -4.15 12.70
CA THR A 73 36.23 -2.77 12.40
C THR A 73 36.30 -1.97 13.71
N ASN A 74 37.36 -1.18 13.90
CA ASN A 74 37.53 -0.36 15.10
C ASN A 74 36.33 0.58 15.30
N SER A 75 35.64 0.47 16.44
CA SER A 75 34.42 1.22 16.75
C SER A 75 34.65 2.74 16.77
N LEU A 76 35.88 3.20 17.05
CA LEU A 76 36.24 4.61 17.09
C LEU A 76 36.02 5.33 15.76
N VAL A 77 36.15 4.63 14.62
CA VAL A 77 35.90 5.20 13.30
C VAL A 77 34.43 5.60 13.15
N PHE A 78 33.52 4.78 13.66
CA PHE A 78 32.09 5.06 13.64
C PHE A 78 31.71 6.18 14.62
N ASP A 79 32.33 6.21 15.81
CA ASP A 79 32.11 7.29 16.79
C ASP A 79 32.61 8.63 16.27
N PHE A 80 33.75 8.65 15.58
CA PHE A 80 34.28 9.83 14.92
C PHE A 80 33.27 10.43 13.92
N ILE A 81 32.71 9.59 13.03
CA ILE A 81 31.68 10.01 12.07
C ILE A 81 30.43 10.53 12.80
N LEU A 82 29.97 9.81 13.83
CA LEU A 82 28.80 10.20 14.61
C LEU A 82 28.99 11.58 15.27
N ASN A 83 30.18 11.84 15.84
CA ASN A 83 30.48 13.10 16.50
C ASN A 83 30.46 14.27 15.53
N ILE A 84 30.97 14.09 14.31
CA ILE A 84 30.87 15.11 13.25
C ILE A 84 29.39 15.37 12.91
N LEU A 85 28.60 14.32 12.67
CA LEU A 85 27.18 14.46 12.34
C LEU A 85 26.38 15.17 13.46
N LEU A 86 26.67 14.85 14.73
CA LEU A 86 25.98 15.40 15.90
C LEU A 86 26.45 16.80 16.34
N ASN A 87 27.42 17.41 15.66
CA ASN A 87 28.09 18.63 16.14
C ASN A 87 28.73 18.47 17.53
N ARG A 88 29.35 17.31 17.78
CA ARG A 88 30.04 16.97 19.03
C ARG A 88 31.54 16.82 18.83
N THR A 89 32.08 17.46 17.80
CA THR A 89 33.51 17.51 17.59
C THR A 89 34.13 18.24 18.77
N GLU A 90 35.08 17.61 19.47
CA GLU A 90 35.92 18.32 20.44
C GLU A 90 36.56 19.52 19.70
N ASP A 91 36.79 20.65 20.39
CA ASP A 91 37.44 21.87 19.85
C ASP A 91 38.76 21.58 19.08
N ARG A 92 39.32 20.39 19.29
CA ARG A 92 40.54 19.85 18.71
C ARG A 92 40.49 19.68 17.20
N LEU A 93 39.35 19.28 16.62
CA LEU A 93 39.24 19.08 15.18
C LEU A 93 39.28 20.40 14.40
N ARG A 94 38.97 21.52 15.08
CA ARG A 94 38.94 22.88 14.50
C ARG A 94 38.26 22.91 13.13
N LEU A 95 37.17 22.15 12.98
CA LEU A 95 36.35 22.22 11.79
C LEU A 95 35.56 23.51 11.89
N ASP A 96 35.72 24.38 10.89
CA ASP A 96 34.81 25.50 10.80
C ASP A 96 33.39 24.99 10.49
N ARG A 97 32.44 25.88 10.72
CA ARG A 97 31.02 25.57 10.55
C ARG A 97 30.70 25.13 9.12
N GLU A 98 31.32 25.77 8.13
CA GLU A 98 31.04 25.57 6.72
C GLU A 98 31.54 24.19 6.24
N GLU A 99 32.75 23.79 6.63
CA GLU A 99 33.33 22.48 6.33
C GLU A 99 32.46 21.35 6.88
N ARG A 100 32.07 21.45 8.16
CA ARG A 100 31.19 20.47 8.79
C ARG A 100 29.83 20.42 8.09
N LEU A 101 29.19 21.56 7.87
CA LEU A 101 27.87 21.61 7.22
C LEU A 101 27.93 21.08 5.80
N GLY A 102 28.98 21.36 5.04
CA GLY A 102 29.22 20.80 3.72
C GLY A 102 29.20 19.27 3.76
N PHE A 103 29.90 18.65 4.71
CA PHE A 103 29.85 17.20 4.91
C PHE A 103 28.46 16.69 5.32
N VAL A 104 27.84 17.29 6.35
CA VAL A 104 26.54 16.84 6.88
C VAL A 104 25.45 16.95 5.81
N MET A 105 25.39 18.07 5.09
CA MET A 105 24.43 18.26 4.01
C MET A 105 24.68 17.29 2.86
N LYS A 106 25.95 17.02 2.51
CA LYS A 106 26.28 16.01 1.49
C LYS A 106 25.87 14.60 1.92
N PHE A 107 26.02 14.28 3.22
CA PHE A 107 25.55 13.03 3.79
C PHE A 107 24.02 12.92 3.65
N GLN A 108 23.27 13.95 4.05
CA GLN A 108 21.80 14.01 3.93
C GLN A 108 21.30 13.94 2.48
N GLN A 109 22.04 14.51 1.53
CA GLN A 109 21.76 14.39 0.10
C GLN A 109 22.04 12.97 -0.44
N THR A 110 22.92 12.21 0.21
CA THR A 110 23.33 10.88 -0.23
C THR A 110 22.43 9.77 0.32
N THR A 111 21.94 9.89 1.56
CA THR A 111 21.12 8.82 2.19
C THR A 111 19.81 8.58 1.45
N SER A 112 19.19 9.62 0.90
CA SER A 112 17.89 9.54 0.22
C SER A 112 17.93 8.70 -1.07
N PRO A 113 18.79 8.98 -2.06
CA PRO A 113 18.89 8.14 -3.25
C PRO A 113 19.35 6.71 -2.94
N VAL A 114 20.16 6.50 -1.89
CA VAL A 114 20.53 5.15 -1.45
C VAL A 114 19.33 4.39 -0.91
N THR A 115 18.45 5.05 -0.15
CA THR A 115 17.20 4.45 0.35
C THR A 115 16.29 4.07 -0.82
N ALA A 116 16.03 5.00 -1.75
CA ALA A 116 15.18 4.74 -2.91
C ALA A 116 15.74 3.60 -3.79
N LYS A 117 17.03 3.64 -4.14
CA LYS A 117 17.63 2.61 -5.02
C LYS A 117 17.86 1.26 -4.32
N GLY A 118 18.21 1.27 -3.04
CA GLY A 118 18.47 0.05 -2.28
C GLY A 118 17.20 -0.65 -1.81
N ILE A 119 16.19 0.11 -1.38
CA ILE A 119 14.93 -0.45 -0.89
C ILE A 119 13.93 -0.55 -2.02
N GLU A 120 13.48 0.58 -2.57
CA GLU A 120 12.32 0.62 -3.47
C GLU A 120 12.59 0.00 -4.84
N ASP A 121 13.79 0.22 -5.38
CA ASP A 121 14.20 -0.30 -6.70
C ASP A 121 15.10 -1.55 -6.60
N THR A 122 15.20 -2.19 -5.42
CA THR A 122 15.93 -3.46 -5.30
C THR A 122 15.29 -4.39 -4.28
N ALA A 123 15.33 -4.07 -2.98
CA ALA A 123 14.82 -4.96 -1.94
C ALA A 123 13.33 -5.33 -2.12
N LEU A 124 12.50 -4.39 -2.59
CA LEU A 124 11.07 -4.61 -2.88
C LEU A 124 10.81 -5.60 -4.04
N TYR A 125 11.81 -5.91 -4.86
CA TYR A 125 11.72 -6.93 -5.92
C TYR A 125 12.30 -8.28 -5.50
N ILE A 126 12.95 -8.34 -4.34
CA ILE A 126 13.55 -9.56 -3.79
C ILE A 126 12.64 -10.15 -2.70
N TYR A 127 12.11 -9.32 -1.79
CA TYR A 127 11.32 -9.79 -0.65
C TYR A 127 9.86 -10.06 -1.02
N ASN A 128 9.59 -11.16 -1.72
CA ASN A 128 8.29 -11.40 -2.37
C ASN A 128 7.21 -12.02 -1.47
N ARG A 129 7.28 -11.90 -0.14
CA ARG A 129 6.34 -12.55 0.81
C ARG A 129 4.87 -12.26 0.49
N LEU A 130 4.53 -10.98 0.32
CA LEU A 130 3.22 -10.49 -0.09
C LEU A 130 3.40 -9.16 -0.83
N LEU A 131 3.19 -9.15 -2.16
CA LEU A 131 3.59 -8.01 -2.99
C LEU A 131 2.79 -6.72 -2.74
N SER A 132 1.60 -6.80 -2.13
CA SER A 132 0.82 -5.61 -1.75
C SER A 132 1.52 -4.75 -0.68
N LEU A 133 2.49 -5.31 0.03
CA LEU A 133 3.31 -4.57 1.01
C LEU A 133 4.55 -3.95 0.38
N ASN A 134 4.90 -4.35 -0.85
CA ASN A 134 6.11 -3.90 -1.55
C ASN A 134 5.79 -2.67 -2.39
N GLU A 135 5.63 -1.54 -1.71
CA GLU A 135 5.24 -0.27 -2.30
C GLU A 135 6.16 0.88 -1.86
N VAL A 136 6.20 1.97 -2.64
CA VAL A 136 6.91 3.21 -2.30
C VAL A 136 6.44 3.73 -0.94
N GLY A 137 7.38 4.01 -0.04
CA GLY A 137 7.08 4.35 1.36
C GLY A 137 6.58 3.20 2.24
N GLY A 138 6.50 1.97 1.73
CA GLY A 138 6.13 0.77 2.48
C GLY A 138 7.31 0.17 3.25
N GLU A 139 6.99 -0.51 4.36
CA GLU A 139 7.95 -1.31 5.14
C GLU A 139 7.46 -2.78 5.17
N PRO A 140 7.85 -3.64 4.20
CA PRO A 140 7.29 -4.99 4.04
C PRO A 140 7.44 -5.93 5.24
N GLU A 141 8.34 -5.61 6.17
CA GLU A 141 8.48 -6.30 7.46
C GLU A 141 7.26 -6.10 8.36
N ARG A 142 6.57 -4.96 8.27
CA ARG A 142 5.32 -4.66 8.96
C ARG A 142 4.13 -5.23 8.17
N PHE A 143 3.78 -6.48 8.46
CA PHE A 143 2.79 -7.25 7.68
C PHE A 143 1.36 -6.66 7.71
N GLY A 144 0.96 -6.05 8.82
CA GLY A 144 -0.37 -5.47 9.00
C GLY A 144 -0.42 -4.66 10.29
N LEU A 145 -1.57 -4.05 10.56
CA LEU A 145 -1.78 -3.18 11.73
C LEU A 145 -3.05 -3.59 12.51
N PRO A 146 -3.01 -3.59 13.85
CA PRO A 146 -4.23 -3.65 14.66
C PRO A 146 -5.13 -2.44 14.39
N MET A 147 -6.44 -2.61 14.59
CA MET A 147 -7.42 -1.54 14.33
C MET A 147 -7.16 -0.29 15.20
N ALA A 148 -6.82 -0.48 16.48
CA ALA A 148 -6.46 0.62 17.37
C ALA A 148 -5.29 1.45 16.83
N ALA A 149 -4.26 0.80 16.27
CA ALA A 149 -3.10 1.49 15.69
C ALA A 149 -3.46 2.24 14.39
N PHE A 150 -4.46 1.77 13.62
CA PHE A 150 -4.99 2.52 12.48
C PHE A 150 -5.66 3.81 12.95
N HIS A 151 -6.54 3.73 13.96
CA HIS A 151 -7.22 4.90 14.52
C HIS A 151 -6.25 5.91 15.15
N GLU A 152 -5.25 5.43 15.90
CA GLU A 152 -4.19 6.28 16.45
C GLU A 152 -3.42 7.04 15.36
N ARG A 153 -3.14 6.40 14.22
CA ARG A 153 -2.53 7.06 13.06
C ARG A 153 -3.44 8.12 12.45
N MET A 154 -4.76 7.89 12.39
CA MET A 154 -5.71 8.88 11.89
C MET A 154 -5.81 10.09 12.82
N LEU A 155 -5.84 9.88 14.14
CA LEU A 155 -5.80 10.95 15.14
C LEU A 155 -4.51 11.77 15.05
N THR A 156 -3.36 11.09 14.94
CA THR A 156 -2.05 11.74 14.77
C THR A 156 -2.01 12.57 13.49
N ARG A 157 -2.55 12.01 12.39
CA ARG A 157 -2.64 12.70 11.11
C ARG A 157 -3.50 13.96 11.19
N GLN A 158 -4.66 13.88 11.83
CA GLN A 158 -5.52 15.05 12.05
C GLN A 158 -4.79 16.14 12.83
N ALA A 159 -4.08 15.78 13.90
CA ALA A 159 -3.40 16.75 14.75
C ALA A 159 -2.18 17.42 14.08
N GLN A 160 -1.42 16.66 13.27
CA GLN A 160 -0.12 17.13 12.76
C GLN A 160 -0.14 17.53 11.28
N TRP A 161 -0.96 16.86 10.47
CA TRP A 161 -0.99 17.04 9.01
C TRP A 161 -2.42 16.93 8.44
N PRO A 162 -3.37 17.76 8.92
CA PRO A 162 -4.79 17.65 8.54
C PRO A 162 -5.04 17.86 7.02
N ALA A 163 -4.16 18.61 6.35
CA ALA A 163 -4.24 18.89 4.92
C ALA A 163 -3.32 18.00 4.04
N ALA A 164 -2.64 16.99 4.61
CA ALA A 164 -1.79 16.11 3.81
C ALA A 164 -2.60 15.25 2.84
N LEU A 165 -2.01 14.95 1.68
CA LEU A 165 -2.62 14.05 0.70
C LEU A 165 -2.73 12.63 1.22
N SER A 166 -3.89 12.00 1.00
CA SER A 166 -4.15 10.59 1.23
C SER A 166 -4.18 9.90 -0.13
N ALA A 167 -3.01 9.47 -0.62
CA ALA A 167 -2.86 8.82 -1.91
C ALA A 167 -2.86 7.30 -1.78
N THR A 168 -3.51 6.62 -2.72
CA THR A 168 -3.52 5.16 -2.86
C THR A 168 -2.95 4.69 -4.20
N ALA A 169 -2.82 5.56 -5.20
CA ALA A 169 -2.10 5.26 -6.43
C ALA A 169 -1.38 6.53 -6.89
N THR A 170 -0.25 6.36 -7.55
CA THR A 170 0.49 7.45 -8.22
C THR A 170 1.20 6.88 -9.45
N HIS A 171 1.75 7.76 -10.29
CA HIS A 171 2.60 7.38 -11.41
C HIS A 171 3.89 6.63 -11.01
N ASP A 172 4.27 6.65 -9.73
CA ASP A 172 5.47 5.98 -9.21
C ASP A 172 5.18 4.74 -8.36
N THR A 173 3.89 4.46 -8.07
CA THR A 173 3.53 3.24 -7.33
C THR A 173 3.95 1.97 -8.09
N LYS A 174 4.44 0.97 -7.35
CA LYS A 174 4.92 -0.30 -7.91
C LYS A 174 3.77 -1.17 -8.45
N ARG A 175 2.56 -1.00 -7.91
CA ARG A 175 1.32 -1.64 -8.37
C ARG A 175 0.14 -0.68 -8.29
N GLY A 176 -0.88 -0.90 -9.10
CA GLY A 176 -2.16 -0.22 -9.01
C GLY A 176 -2.86 -0.49 -7.68
N GLU A 177 -3.75 0.41 -7.29
CA GLU A 177 -4.38 0.35 -5.96
C GLU A 177 -5.26 -0.90 -5.76
N ASP A 178 -5.90 -1.37 -6.83
CA ASP A 178 -6.78 -2.53 -6.79
C ASP A 178 -6.04 -3.85 -6.97
N VAL A 179 -4.84 -3.83 -7.59
CA VAL A 179 -3.90 -4.97 -7.52
C VAL A 179 -3.55 -5.24 -6.06
N ARG A 180 -3.19 -4.20 -5.28
CA ARG A 180 -2.83 -4.37 -3.87
C ARG A 180 -4.02 -4.76 -3.00
N ALA A 181 -5.19 -4.14 -3.21
CA ALA A 181 -6.42 -4.49 -2.50
C ALA A 181 -6.80 -5.96 -2.71
N ARG A 182 -6.64 -6.47 -3.94
CA ARG A 182 -6.85 -7.88 -4.28
C ARG A 182 -5.80 -8.79 -3.63
N LEU A 183 -4.52 -8.45 -3.73
CA LEU A 183 -3.46 -9.28 -3.15
C LEU A 183 -3.54 -9.40 -1.62
N ASN A 184 -4.06 -8.38 -0.93
CA ASN A 184 -4.27 -8.45 0.52
C ASN A 184 -5.16 -9.64 0.96
N VAL A 185 -6.06 -10.12 0.09
CA VAL A 185 -6.91 -11.29 0.35
C VAL A 185 -6.08 -12.56 0.57
N LEU A 186 -4.90 -12.68 -0.05
CA LEU A 186 -4.01 -13.84 0.14
C LEU A 186 -3.58 -14.00 1.59
N SER A 187 -3.52 -12.91 2.36
CA SER A 187 -3.21 -12.95 3.80
C SER A 187 -4.28 -13.66 4.64
N GLU A 188 -5.51 -13.75 4.13
CA GLU A 188 -6.65 -14.39 4.81
C GLU A 188 -6.79 -15.87 4.47
N MET A 189 -6.17 -16.32 3.38
CA MET A 189 -6.24 -17.70 2.90
C MET A 189 -4.87 -18.34 2.63
N PRO A 190 -3.90 -18.25 3.57
CA PRO A 190 -2.54 -18.73 3.35
C PRO A 190 -2.46 -20.24 3.06
N GLY A 191 -3.38 -21.03 3.63
CA GLY A 191 -3.47 -22.47 3.37
C GLY A 191 -3.85 -22.78 1.92
N ALA A 192 -4.92 -22.16 1.42
CA ALA A 192 -5.35 -22.32 0.02
C ALA A 192 -4.26 -21.82 -0.94
N TRP A 193 -3.67 -20.65 -0.64
CA TRP A 193 -2.59 -20.08 -1.42
C TRP A 193 -1.39 -21.04 -1.55
N LYS A 194 -0.93 -21.63 -0.44
CA LYS A 194 0.16 -22.62 -0.43
C LYS A 194 -0.14 -23.85 -1.31
N VAL A 195 -1.38 -24.34 -1.29
CA VAL A 195 -1.80 -25.49 -2.11
C VAL A 195 -1.70 -25.15 -3.59
N HIS A 196 -2.22 -24.00 -4.01
CA HIS A 196 -2.16 -23.55 -5.40
C HIS A 196 -0.71 -23.34 -5.87
N LEU A 197 0.15 -22.69 -5.09
CA LEU A 197 1.57 -22.54 -5.41
C LEU A 197 2.27 -23.89 -5.68
N SER A 198 2.05 -24.86 -4.79
CA SER A 198 2.65 -26.19 -4.91
C SER A 198 2.15 -26.91 -6.18
N ARG A 199 0.86 -26.74 -6.50
CA ARG A 199 0.24 -27.29 -7.70
C ARG A 199 0.80 -26.64 -8.96
N TRP A 200 0.83 -25.31 -9.02
CA TRP A 200 1.29 -24.54 -10.18
C TRP A 200 2.76 -24.78 -10.47
N SER A 201 3.61 -24.79 -9.45
CA SER A 201 5.03 -25.10 -9.63
C SER A 201 5.26 -26.50 -10.20
N ARG A 202 4.45 -27.49 -9.79
CA ARG A 202 4.49 -28.84 -10.38
C ARG A 202 4.02 -28.86 -11.84
N LEU A 203 2.92 -28.17 -12.16
CA LEU A 203 2.37 -28.10 -13.53
C LEU A 203 3.34 -27.41 -14.49
N ASN A 204 4.01 -26.36 -14.02
CA ASN A 204 4.87 -25.51 -14.84
C ASN A 204 6.33 -25.99 -14.87
N LYS A 205 6.71 -27.00 -14.06
CA LYS A 205 8.08 -27.55 -13.99
C LYS A 205 8.64 -27.90 -15.37
N ARG A 206 7.82 -28.44 -16.28
CA ARG A 206 8.22 -28.85 -17.64
C ARG A 206 8.67 -27.69 -18.54
N TYR A 207 8.29 -26.46 -18.21
CA TYR A 207 8.64 -25.26 -18.96
C TYR A 207 9.91 -24.59 -18.45
N LYS A 208 10.44 -25.04 -17.30
CA LYS A 208 11.70 -24.53 -16.76
C LYS A 208 12.89 -25.10 -17.53
N ILE A 209 13.88 -24.26 -17.75
CA ILE A 209 15.15 -24.63 -18.37
C ILE A 209 16.23 -24.60 -17.29
N ASP A 210 17.14 -25.57 -17.34
CA ASP A 210 18.35 -25.56 -16.51
C ASP A 210 19.43 -24.74 -17.21
N LEU A 211 19.87 -23.66 -16.56
CA LEU A 211 21.03 -22.88 -16.95
C LEU A 211 22.07 -22.98 -15.82
N GLU A 212 23.19 -23.63 -16.10
CA GLU A 212 24.33 -23.76 -15.18
C GLU A 212 23.96 -24.36 -13.80
N GLY A 213 23.00 -25.29 -13.76
CA GLY A 213 22.54 -25.93 -12.53
C GLY A 213 21.42 -25.17 -11.81
N HIS A 214 20.88 -24.11 -12.43
CA HIS A 214 19.77 -23.32 -11.91
C HIS A 214 18.54 -23.44 -12.82
N LEU A 215 17.40 -23.84 -12.24
CA LEU A 215 16.12 -23.84 -12.94
C LEU A 215 15.60 -22.40 -13.07
N VAL A 216 15.27 -22.00 -14.31
CA VAL A 216 14.80 -20.65 -14.65
C VAL A 216 13.31 -20.68 -15.03
N PRO A 217 12.47 -19.76 -14.50
CA PRO A 217 12.76 -18.81 -13.42
C PRO A 217 13.01 -19.52 -12.09
N ASP A 218 13.72 -18.84 -11.17
CA ASP A 218 13.93 -19.36 -9.82
C ASP A 218 12.60 -19.40 -9.03
N ARG A 219 12.63 -19.97 -7.81
CA ARG A 219 11.41 -20.11 -7.00
C ARG A 219 10.84 -18.78 -6.51
N ASN A 220 11.68 -17.80 -6.22
CA ASN A 220 11.27 -16.49 -5.72
C ASN A 220 10.67 -15.63 -6.85
N GLU A 221 11.22 -15.75 -8.06
CA GLU A 221 10.71 -15.13 -9.28
C GLU A 221 9.39 -15.77 -9.74
N GLU A 222 9.27 -17.09 -9.65
CA GLU A 222 8.03 -17.79 -9.91
C GLU A 222 6.94 -17.36 -8.90
N TYR A 223 7.31 -17.18 -7.63
CA TYR A 223 6.40 -16.68 -6.58
C TYR A 223 5.95 -15.23 -6.81
N LEU A 224 6.86 -14.37 -7.30
CA LEU A 224 6.55 -13.02 -7.77
C LEU A 224 5.53 -13.07 -8.92
N LEU A 225 5.82 -13.85 -9.96
CA LEU A 225 4.99 -13.97 -11.16
C LEU A 225 3.56 -14.43 -10.83
N TYR A 226 3.40 -15.45 -9.99
CA TYR A 226 2.07 -15.94 -9.62
C TYR A 226 1.24 -14.91 -8.85
N GLN A 227 1.85 -14.15 -7.94
CA GLN A 227 1.14 -13.03 -7.29
C GLN A 227 0.81 -11.93 -8.31
N THR A 228 1.73 -11.56 -9.20
CA THR A 228 1.47 -10.58 -10.26
C THR A 228 0.28 -10.99 -11.12
N LEU A 229 0.22 -12.26 -11.56
CA LEU A 229 -0.89 -12.77 -12.35
C LEU A 229 -2.22 -12.69 -11.57
N VAL A 230 -2.28 -13.18 -10.33
CA VAL A 230 -3.49 -13.09 -9.51
C VAL A 230 -3.92 -11.63 -9.29
N GLY A 231 -2.96 -10.75 -9.04
CA GLY A 231 -3.19 -9.34 -8.76
C GLY A 231 -3.68 -8.53 -9.96
N ALA A 232 -3.05 -8.71 -11.13
CA ALA A 232 -3.28 -7.87 -12.31
C ALA A 232 -4.29 -8.44 -13.32
N TRP A 233 -4.75 -9.68 -13.15
CA TRP A 233 -5.74 -10.29 -14.05
C TRP A 233 -7.02 -9.44 -14.14
N PRO A 234 -7.53 -9.10 -15.34
CA PRO A 234 -8.78 -8.35 -15.47
C PRO A 234 -9.98 -9.06 -14.83
N LEU A 235 -10.97 -8.28 -14.38
CA LEU A 235 -12.24 -8.84 -13.88
C LEU A 235 -13.14 -9.30 -15.03
N GLU A 236 -13.13 -8.54 -16.13
CA GLU A 236 -13.89 -8.87 -17.33
C GLU A 236 -13.14 -9.89 -18.19
N PRO A 237 -13.87 -10.70 -18.97
CA PRO A 237 -13.27 -11.56 -19.98
C PRO A 237 -12.45 -10.74 -20.97
N MET A 238 -11.26 -11.24 -21.31
CA MET A 238 -10.43 -10.66 -22.36
C MET A 238 -10.71 -11.33 -23.70
N ASP A 239 -10.89 -10.52 -24.75
CA ASP A 239 -10.77 -11.00 -26.12
C ASP A 239 -9.31 -11.39 -26.46
N ASP A 240 -9.08 -11.88 -27.67
CA ASP A 240 -7.75 -12.34 -28.09
C ASP A 240 -6.72 -11.21 -28.17
N ALA A 241 -7.11 -9.99 -28.53
CA ALA A 241 -6.20 -8.86 -28.61
C ALA A 241 -5.82 -8.37 -27.21
N GLN A 242 -6.81 -8.19 -26.34
CA GLN A 242 -6.62 -7.80 -24.94
C GLN A 242 -5.75 -8.80 -24.18
N TYR A 243 -5.89 -10.10 -24.46
CA TYR A 243 -5.05 -11.10 -23.83
C TYR A 243 -3.61 -11.10 -24.33
N ARG A 244 -3.38 -10.90 -25.63
CA ARG A 244 -2.01 -10.72 -26.15
C ARG A 244 -1.34 -9.53 -25.47
N THR A 245 -2.04 -8.40 -25.39
CA THR A 245 -1.56 -7.22 -24.65
C THR A 245 -1.32 -7.52 -23.16
N PHE A 246 -2.19 -8.32 -22.52
CA PHE A 246 -1.94 -8.75 -21.14
C PHE A 246 -0.65 -9.57 -21.01
N GLY A 247 -0.41 -10.53 -21.91
CA GLY A 247 0.84 -11.30 -21.96
C GLY A 247 2.07 -10.40 -22.10
N GLU A 248 2.03 -9.43 -23.01
CA GLU A 248 3.10 -8.44 -23.22
C GLU A 248 3.36 -7.58 -21.97
N ARG A 249 2.30 -7.16 -21.27
CA ARG A 249 2.41 -6.43 -19.99
C ARG A 249 3.12 -7.26 -18.93
N ILE A 250 2.78 -8.55 -18.82
CA ILE A 250 3.43 -9.45 -17.86
C ILE A 250 4.90 -9.67 -18.21
N GLN A 251 5.25 -9.87 -19.49
CA GLN A 251 6.65 -9.98 -19.92
C GLN A 251 7.45 -8.71 -19.57
N THR A 252 6.93 -7.54 -19.96
CA THR A 252 7.56 -6.24 -19.69
C THR A 252 7.76 -6.00 -18.20
N TYR A 253 6.76 -6.36 -17.38
CA TYR A 253 6.88 -6.27 -15.94
C TYR A 253 7.96 -7.21 -15.39
N MET A 254 8.01 -8.46 -15.85
CA MET A 254 9.01 -9.42 -15.38
C MET A 254 10.42 -8.97 -15.74
N ASP A 255 10.66 -8.48 -16.96
CA ASP A 255 11.95 -7.91 -17.36
C ASP A 255 12.42 -6.82 -16.40
N LYS A 256 11.53 -5.85 -16.13
CA LYS A 256 11.81 -4.77 -15.19
C LYS A 256 12.07 -5.32 -13.79
N ALA A 257 11.19 -6.17 -13.28
CA ALA A 257 11.27 -6.68 -11.92
C ALA A 257 12.56 -7.47 -11.67
N LEU A 258 12.99 -8.31 -12.62
CA LEU A 258 14.20 -9.11 -12.47
C LEU A 258 15.47 -8.26 -12.56
N ARG A 259 15.49 -7.27 -13.46
CA ARG A 259 16.60 -6.31 -13.56
C ARG A 259 16.69 -5.36 -12.37
N GLU A 260 15.56 -5.05 -11.74
CA GLU A 260 15.55 -4.32 -10.47
C GLU A 260 15.98 -5.19 -9.29
N ALA A 261 15.62 -6.48 -9.26
CA ALA A 261 16.09 -7.40 -8.23
C ALA A 261 17.61 -7.61 -8.26
N LYS A 262 18.24 -7.55 -9.45
CA LYS A 262 19.71 -7.63 -9.64
C LYS A 262 20.32 -8.94 -9.12
N VAL A 263 19.53 -10.01 -9.07
CA VAL A 263 19.97 -11.35 -8.61
C VAL A 263 20.62 -12.13 -9.74
N HIS A 264 19.89 -12.33 -10.85
CA HIS A 264 20.36 -13.13 -12.00
C HIS A 264 20.62 -12.32 -13.27
N THR A 265 20.05 -11.12 -13.36
CA THR A 265 20.16 -10.18 -14.49
C THR A 265 20.07 -8.74 -13.95
N SER A 266 20.60 -7.76 -14.67
CA SER A 266 20.55 -6.34 -14.26
C SER A 266 20.53 -5.40 -15.46
N TRP A 267 20.18 -4.14 -15.23
CA TRP A 267 20.24 -3.11 -16.28
C TRP A 267 21.66 -2.86 -16.81
N LEU A 268 22.69 -3.03 -15.97
CA LEU A 268 24.09 -2.75 -16.33
C LEU A 268 24.78 -3.94 -16.98
N ASN A 269 24.48 -5.15 -16.50
CA ASN A 269 25.01 -6.39 -17.04
C ASN A 269 23.85 -7.37 -17.25
N PRO A 270 23.14 -7.30 -18.40
CA PRO A 270 22.03 -8.17 -18.72
C PRO A 270 22.48 -9.62 -18.93
N ASN A 271 21.72 -10.58 -18.41
CA ASN A 271 21.93 -12.01 -18.66
C ASN A 271 20.95 -12.50 -19.73
N GLN A 272 21.32 -12.35 -21.00
CA GLN A 272 20.42 -12.64 -22.12
C GLN A 272 19.88 -14.09 -22.15
N PRO A 273 20.70 -15.14 -21.90
CA PRO A 273 20.17 -16.51 -21.77
C PRO A 273 19.09 -16.65 -20.70
N TYR A 274 19.28 -15.99 -19.54
CA TYR A 274 18.31 -16.00 -18.44
C TYR A 274 17.03 -15.27 -18.81
N ASP A 275 17.15 -14.04 -19.33
CA ASP A 275 16.02 -13.21 -19.77
C ASP A 275 15.16 -13.99 -20.80
N VAL A 276 15.80 -14.63 -21.80
CA VAL A 276 15.10 -15.45 -22.81
C VAL A 276 14.40 -16.67 -22.19
N ALA A 277 15.01 -17.33 -21.20
CA ALA A 277 14.39 -18.47 -20.53
C ALA A 277 13.16 -18.07 -19.71
N VAL A 278 13.21 -16.92 -19.03
CA VAL A 278 12.03 -16.37 -18.33
C VAL A 278 10.92 -16.00 -19.31
N HIS A 279 11.26 -15.35 -20.44
CA HIS A 279 10.29 -15.02 -21.48
C HIS A 279 9.56 -16.27 -22.00
N LYS A 280 10.31 -17.31 -22.36
CA LYS A 280 9.74 -18.59 -22.81
C LYS A 280 8.86 -19.25 -21.75
N PHE A 281 9.25 -19.15 -20.47
CA PHE A 281 8.44 -19.67 -19.38
C PHE A 281 7.09 -18.93 -19.28
N VAL A 282 7.12 -17.59 -19.27
CA VAL A 282 5.89 -16.76 -19.20
C VAL A 282 4.98 -17.02 -20.41
N GLU A 283 5.55 -17.10 -21.62
CA GLU A 283 4.80 -17.43 -22.84
C GLU A 283 4.12 -18.80 -22.72
N ALA A 284 4.87 -19.82 -22.28
CA ALA A 284 4.37 -21.18 -22.20
C ALA A 284 3.27 -21.37 -21.14
N ILE A 285 3.35 -20.68 -19.99
CA ILE A 285 2.32 -20.80 -18.95
C ILE A 285 1.05 -20.00 -19.29
N LEU A 286 1.15 -19.01 -20.18
CA LEU A 286 0.01 -18.20 -20.67
C LEU A 286 -0.52 -18.68 -22.03
N ASP A 287 0.04 -19.74 -22.62
CA ASP A 287 -0.44 -20.29 -23.89
C ASP A 287 -1.89 -20.82 -23.75
N ARG A 288 -2.77 -20.36 -24.64
CA ARG A 288 -4.19 -20.78 -24.75
C ARG A 288 -4.48 -21.60 -26.01
N THR A 289 -3.47 -21.85 -26.86
CA THR A 289 -3.60 -22.66 -28.07
C THR A 289 -3.68 -24.17 -27.77
N ARG A 290 -3.36 -24.57 -26.54
CA ARG A 290 -3.36 -25.95 -26.04
C ARG A 290 -4.04 -26.02 -24.68
N PRO A 291 -4.51 -27.20 -24.25
CA PRO A 291 -5.03 -27.37 -22.88
C PRO A 291 -4.00 -26.93 -21.83
N ASN A 292 -4.40 -26.02 -20.96
CA ASN A 292 -3.52 -25.40 -19.97
C ASN A 292 -4.12 -25.52 -18.56
N PRO A 293 -3.89 -26.66 -17.87
CA PRO A 293 -4.44 -26.91 -16.53
C PRO A 293 -3.94 -25.93 -15.47
N PHE A 294 -2.79 -25.29 -15.68
CA PHE A 294 -2.31 -24.24 -14.79
C PHE A 294 -3.18 -23.00 -14.93
N LEU A 295 -3.41 -22.54 -16.16
CA LEU A 295 -4.20 -21.34 -16.41
C LEU A 295 -5.66 -21.52 -15.99
N ASP A 296 -6.24 -22.70 -16.22
CA ASP A 296 -7.60 -23.01 -15.77
C ASP A 296 -7.72 -22.92 -14.24
N ASP A 297 -6.78 -23.53 -13.52
CA ASP A 297 -6.76 -23.50 -12.04
C ASP A 297 -6.45 -22.09 -11.49
N LEU A 298 -5.53 -21.36 -12.14
CA LEU A 298 -5.21 -19.97 -11.82
C LEU A 298 -6.45 -19.08 -11.93
N ARG A 299 -7.23 -19.21 -13.02
CA ARG A 299 -8.44 -18.39 -13.23
C ARG A 299 -9.51 -18.65 -12.17
N VAL A 300 -9.71 -19.91 -11.77
CA VAL A 300 -10.65 -20.26 -10.70
C VAL A 300 -10.21 -19.63 -9.38
N PHE A 301 -8.93 -19.76 -9.02
CA PHE A 301 -8.41 -19.16 -7.79
C PHE A 301 -8.43 -17.62 -7.85
N GLN A 302 -8.01 -17.03 -8.97
CA GLN A 302 -7.99 -15.59 -9.18
C GLN A 302 -9.41 -15.01 -9.09
N HIS A 303 -10.42 -15.67 -9.64
CA HIS A 303 -11.81 -15.21 -9.54
C HIS A 303 -12.27 -15.15 -8.07
N LYS A 304 -11.93 -16.17 -7.27
CA LYS A 304 -12.20 -16.17 -5.82
C LYS A 304 -11.50 -15.00 -5.10
N VAL A 305 -10.21 -14.78 -5.38
CA VAL A 305 -9.44 -13.68 -4.75
C VAL A 305 -10.01 -12.32 -5.19
N ALA A 306 -10.36 -12.18 -6.47
CA ALA A 306 -10.89 -10.97 -7.05
C ALA A 306 -12.27 -10.59 -6.48
N ALA A 307 -13.15 -11.57 -6.25
CA ALA A 307 -14.45 -11.35 -5.61
C ALA A 307 -14.31 -10.66 -4.24
N TYR A 308 -13.36 -11.10 -3.41
CA TYR A 308 -13.08 -10.43 -2.14
C TYR A 308 -12.33 -9.10 -2.33
N GLY A 309 -11.43 -9.03 -3.32
CA GLY A 309 -10.65 -7.84 -3.63
C GLY A 309 -11.48 -6.60 -3.94
N VAL A 310 -12.64 -6.78 -4.61
CA VAL A 310 -13.63 -5.71 -4.86
C VAL A 310 -14.01 -4.99 -3.57
N TYR A 311 -14.30 -5.73 -2.49
CA TYR A 311 -14.70 -5.12 -1.22
C TYR A 311 -13.55 -4.39 -0.54
N ASN A 312 -12.33 -4.94 -0.59
CA ASN A 312 -11.15 -4.24 -0.08
C ASN A 312 -10.93 -2.90 -0.81
N SER A 313 -11.16 -2.86 -2.13
CA SER A 313 -11.07 -1.64 -2.92
C SER A 313 -12.15 -0.62 -2.55
N LEU A 314 -13.41 -1.04 -2.38
CA LEU A 314 -14.48 -0.16 -1.94
C LEU A 314 -14.22 0.41 -0.53
N SER A 315 -13.74 -0.43 0.38
CA SER A 315 -13.30 -0.01 1.72
C SER A 315 -12.18 1.03 1.65
N GLN A 316 -11.19 0.80 0.79
CA GLN A 316 -10.08 1.72 0.60
C GLN A 316 -10.54 3.08 0.07
N VAL A 317 -11.44 3.10 -0.93
CA VAL A 317 -12.02 4.34 -1.48
C VAL A 317 -12.75 5.13 -0.38
N LEU A 318 -13.65 4.48 0.37
CA LEU A 318 -14.41 5.20 1.39
C LEU A 318 -13.52 5.67 2.54
N CYS A 319 -12.59 4.84 3.00
CA CYS A 319 -11.60 5.25 4.01
C CYS A 319 -10.79 6.45 3.53
N LYS A 320 -10.28 6.43 2.29
CA LYS A 320 -9.51 7.52 1.70
C LYS A 320 -10.29 8.83 1.71
N ILE A 321 -11.57 8.77 1.34
CA ILE A 321 -12.44 9.95 1.27
C ILE A 321 -12.83 10.46 2.66
N ALA A 322 -13.17 9.59 3.61
CA ALA A 322 -13.77 10.01 4.88
C ALA A 322 -12.76 10.31 6.00
N ALA A 323 -11.58 9.66 5.98
CA ALA A 323 -10.55 9.86 6.99
C ALA A 323 -9.89 11.26 6.91
N PRO A 324 -9.11 11.67 7.93
CA PRO A 324 -8.38 12.95 7.92
C PRO A 324 -7.35 13.03 6.77
N GLY A 325 -7.13 14.25 6.26
CA GLY A 325 -6.33 14.47 5.05
C GLY A 325 -7.19 14.81 3.82
N VAL A 326 -6.52 15.13 2.72
CA VAL A 326 -7.13 15.42 1.42
C VAL A 326 -7.03 14.17 0.53
N PRO A 327 -8.15 13.54 0.12
CA PRO A 327 -8.09 12.34 -0.70
C PRO A 327 -7.53 12.67 -2.10
N ASP A 328 -6.55 11.88 -2.53
CA ASP A 328 -5.95 11.98 -3.87
C ASP A 328 -6.37 10.80 -4.75
N PHE A 329 -6.59 11.07 -6.04
CA PHE A 329 -7.01 10.08 -7.02
C PHE A 329 -6.15 10.22 -8.27
N TYR A 330 -5.35 9.20 -8.53
CA TYR A 330 -4.61 9.11 -9.78
C TYR A 330 -5.57 8.87 -10.95
N GLN A 331 -5.23 9.40 -12.11
CA GLN A 331 -6.10 9.33 -13.29
C GLN A 331 -6.54 7.90 -13.60
N GLY A 332 -7.85 7.70 -13.80
CA GLY A 332 -8.42 6.40 -14.15
C GLY A 332 -8.80 5.50 -12.96
N THR A 333 -8.43 5.85 -11.73
CA THR A 333 -8.69 5.07 -10.51
C THR A 333 -10.12 5.17 -9.98
N GLU A 334 -10.98 5.95 -10.62
CA GLU A 334 -12.43 5.92 -10.41
C GLU A 334 -13.08 4.59 -10.84
N LEU A 335 -12.39 3.83 -11.71
CA LEU A 335 -12.67 2.42 -12.01
C LEU A 335 -11.56 1.52 -11.44
N TRP A 336 -11.57 0.24 -11.81
CA TRP A 336 -10.56 -0.72 -11.34
C TRP A 336 -9.18 -0.46 -11.95
N ASP A 337 -8.18 -0.25 -11.09
CA ASP A 337 -6.78 -0.07 -11.46
C ASP A 337 -5.96 -1.35 -11.22
N PHE A 338 -5.87 -2.17 -12.27
CA PHE A 338 -5.02 -3.36 -12.33
C PHE A 338 -3.68 -3.11 -13.05
N SER A 339 -3.16 -1.88 -12.94
CA SER A 339 -1.86 -1.53 -13.52
C SER A 339 -0.70 -2.08 -12.68
N LEU A 340 0.44 -2.28 -13.34
CA LEU A 340 1.72 -2.62 -12.74
C LEU A 340 2.61 -1.35 -12.71
N VAL A 341 3.87 -1.49 -12.29
CA VAL A 341 4.83 -0.38 -12.23
C VAL A 341 5.01 0.29 -13.60
N ASP A 342 5.38 1.57 -13.59
CA ASP A 342 5.85 2.37 -14.74
C ASP A 342 6.65 1.51 -15.75
N PRO A 343 6.31 1.51 -17.05
CA PRO A 343 5.32 2.36 -17.72
C PRO A 343 3.88 1.84 -17.74
N ASP A 344 3.58 0.69 -17.12
CA ASP A 344 2.23 0.10 -17.21
C ASP A 344 1.15 0.97 -16.56
N ASN A 345 1.47 1.67 -15.47
CA ASN A 345 0.60 2.66 -14.81
C ASN A 345 0.50 4.00 -15.57
N ARG A 346 1.18 4.16 -16.71
CA ARG A 346 1.13 5.38 -17.54
C ARG A 346 0.33 5.20 -18.84
N ARG A 347 -0.37 4.08 -18.98
CA ARG A 347 -1.29 3.84 -20.11
C ARG A 347 -2.37 4.93 -20.17
N LEU A 348 -2.84 5.20 -21.38
CA LEU A 348 -3.85 6.22 -21.61
C LEU A 348 -5.17 5.85 -20.92
N VAL A 349 -5.84 6.89 -20.41
CA VAL A 349 -7.15 6.78 -19.78
C VAL A 349 -8.22 7.10 -20.82
N ASP A 350 -9.18 6.20 -20.98
CA ASP A 350 -10.37 6.42 -21.82
C ASP A 350 -11.40 7.23 -21.00
N TYR A 351 -11.35 8.55 -21.14
CA TYR A 351 -12.24 9.47 -20.45
C TYR A 351 -13.66 9.49 -21.01
N ASP A 352 -13.84 9.28 -22.32
CA ASP A 352 -15.16 9.27 -22.95
C ASP A 352 -16.00 8.11 -22.39
N HIS A 353 -15.39 6.92 -22.27
CA HIS A 353 -16.04 5.77 -21.63
C HIS A 353 -16.42 6.06 -20.17
N ARG A 354 -15.56 6.74 -19.40
CA ARG A 354 -15.80 7.07 -17.99
C ARG A 354 -16.90 8.11 -17.80
N VAL A 355 -16.97 9.10 -18.68
CA VAL A 355 -18.06 10.07 -18.70
C VAL A 355 -19.38 9.34 -18.95
N GLN A 356 -19.42 8.43 -19.93
CA GLN A 356 -20.62 7.62 -20.18
C GLN A 356 -21.02 6.78 -18.95
N LEU A 357 -20.08 6.06 -18.33
CA LEU A 357 -20.38 5.27 -17.12
C LEU A 357 -20.87 6.14 -15.95
N LEU A 358 -20.33 7.35 -15.81
CA LEU A 358 -20.78 8.30 -14.80
C LEU A 358 -22.23 8.73 -15.05
N GLU A 359 -22.57 9.06 -16.30
CA GLU A 359 -23.93 9.40 -16.70
C GLU A 359 -24.90 8.23 -16.45
N ASP A 360 -24.51 7.00 -16.82
CA ASP A 360 -25.30 5.80 -16.59
C ASP A 360 -25.58 5.58 -15.09
N VAL A 361 -24.56 5.75 -14.24
CA VAL A 361 -24.69 5.67 -12.78
C VAL A 361 -25.63 6.76 -12.26
N GLN A 362 -25.51 8.00 -12.77
CA GLN A 362 -26.38 9.11 -12.38
C GLN A 362 -27.84 8.89 -12.77
N GLN A 363 -28.09 8.32 -13.96
CA GLN A 363 -29.43 7.97 -14.40
C GLN A 363 -30.02 6.83 -13.56
N ALA A 364 -29.22 5.80 -13.25
CA ALA A 364 -29.65 4.68 -12.41
C ALA A 364 -30.12 5.14 -11.02
N ILE A 365 -29.41 6.09 -10.38
CA ILE A 365 -29.78 6.61 -9.05
C ILE A 365 -30.97 7.58 -9.09
N ALA A 366 -31.21 8.26 -10.21
CA ALA A 366 -32.33 9.19 -10.39
C ALA A 366 -33.64 8.46 -10.77
N HIS A 367 -33.54 7.19 -11.15
CA HIS A 367 -34.69 6.37 -11.53
C HIS A 367 -35.68 6.18 -10.38
N ALA A 368 -36.97 5.99 -10.69
CA ALA A 368 -38.07 5.91 -9.73
C ALA A 368 -37.94 4.80 -8.65
N LYS A 369 -37.07 3.80 -8.87
CA LYS A 369 -36.79 2.72 -7.89
C LYS A 369 -35.83 3.14 -6.77
N GLY A 370 -35.19 4.32 -6.88
CA GLY A 370 -34.31 4.91 -5.88
C GLY A 370 -32.92 4.27 -5.78
N ARG A 371 -32.05 4.84 -4.92
CA ARG A 371 -30.64 4.43 -4.73
C ARG A 371 -30.49 2.97 -4.32
N ARG A 372 -31.39 2.45 -3.49
CA ARG A 372 -31.38 1.05 -3.04
C ARG A 372 -31.40 0.04 -4.19
N ALA A 373 -32.24 0.26 -5.20
CA ALA A 373 -32.29 -0.63 -6.35
C ALA A 373 -31.02 -0.47 -7.21
N ALA A 374 -30.60 0.77 -7.45
CA ALA A 374 -29.41 1.07 -8.22
C ALA A 374 -28.16 0.39 -7.65
N VAL A 375 -27.91 0.48 -6.33
CA VAL A 375 -26.72 -0.14 -5.73
C VAL A 375 -26.73 -1.67 -5.82
N ARG A 376 -27.91 -2.31 -5.75
CA ARG A 376 -28.03 -3.77 -5.93
C ARG A 376 -27.69 -4.18 -7.35
N ASP A 377 -28.18 -3.44 -8.34
CA ASP A 377 -27.90 -3.70 -9.76
C ASP A 377 -26.41 -3.50 -10.06
N LEU A 378 -25.78 -2.46 -9.50
CA LEU A 378 -24.34 -2.20 -9.59
C LEU A 378 -23.51 -3.33 -8.95
N LEU A 379 -23.95 -3.86 -7.80
CA LEU A 379 -23.29 -4.97 -7.11
C LEU A 379 -23.48 -6.32 -7.82
N ALA A 380 -24.50 -6.48 -8.66
CA ALA A 380 -24.69 -7.68 -9.46
C ALA A 380 -23.65 -7.78 -10.59
N SER A 381 -23.05 -6.66 -11.00
CA SER A 381 -22.03 -6.59 -12.07
C SER A 381 -20.79 -5.79 -11.62
N PRO A 382 -20.08 -6.20 -10.55
CA PRO A 382 -18.99 -5.39 -10.00
C PRO A 382 -17.80 -5.29 -10.96
N ALA A 383 -17.69 -6.19 -11.94
CA ALA A 383 -16.57 -6.24 -12.89
C ALA A 383 -16.42 -4.96 -13.74
N ASP A 384 -17.53 -4.26 -14.04
CA ASP A 384 -17.53 -3.04 -14.85
C ASP A 384 -17.05 -1.78 -14.11
N GLY A 385 -16.87 -1.86 -12.78
CA GLY A 385 -16.34 -0.78 -11.96
C GLY A 385 -17.33 0.34 -11.62
N ARG A 386 -18.57 0.29 -12.12
CA ARG A 386 -19.59 1.31 -11.82
C ARG A 386 -19.93 1.38 -10.34
N ILE A 387 -19.83 0.28 -9.60
CA ILE A 387 -20.01 0.30 -8.13
C ILE A 387 -18.91 1.13 -7.42
N LYS A 388 -17.65 1.06 -7.88
CA LYS A 388 -16.55 1.87 -7.35
C LYS A 388 -16.77 3.34 -7.69
N LEU A 389 -17.14 3.63 -8.94
CA LEU A 389 -17.47 4.96 -9.42
C LEU A 389 -18.62 5.58 -8.62
N TYR A 390 -19.67 4.80 -8.34
CA TYR A 390 -20.82 5.22 -7.54
C TYR A 390 -20.43 5.60 -6.10
N VAL A 391 -19.67 4.73 -5.41
CA VAL A 391 -19.19 4.99 -4.04
C VAL A 391 -18.31 6.24 -4.02
N MET A 392 -17.37 6.35 -4.95
CA MET A 392 -16.46 7.50 -5.07
C MET A 392 -17.22 8.80 -5.34
N MET A 393 -18.08 8.83 -6.36
CA MET A 393 -18.88 10.00 -6.74
C MET A 393 -19.73 10.49 -5.56
N THR A 394 -20.46 9.57 -4.92
CA THR A 394 -21.41 9.91 -3.85
C THR A 394 -20.68 10.45 -2.62
N ALA A 395 -19.60 9.78 -2.19
CA ALA A 395 -18.83 10.21 -1.03
C ALA A 395 -18.05 11.52 -1.29
N LEU A 396 -17.51 11.73 -2.50
CA LEU A 396 -16.84 12.98 -2.85
C LEU A 396 -17.80 14.16 -2.95
N ARG A 397 -19.00 13.97 -3.49
CA ARG A 397 -20.04 15.02 -3.50
C ARG A 397 -20.40 15.45 -2.08
N TYR A 398 -20.66 14.48 -1.20
CA TYR A 398 -20.92 14.75 0.21
C TYR A 398 -19.76 15.48 0.88
N ARG A 399 -18.52 15.00 0.65
CA ARG A 399 -17.33 15.65 1.21
C ARG A 399 -17.17 17.09 0.74
N ARG A 400 -17.47 17.38 -0.53
CA ARG A 400 -17.41 18.74 -1.10
C ARG A 400 -18.48 19.65 -0.49
N GLU A 401 -19.70 19.15 -0.33
CA GLU A 401 -20.83 19.90 0.24
C GLU A 401 -20.64 20.17 1.75
N HIS A 402 -19.94 19.28 2.44
CA HIS A 402 -19.64 19.38 3.87
C HIS A 402 -18.15 19.60 4.15
N ALA A 403 -17.45 20.40 3.33
CA ALA A 403 -15.99 20.52 3.38
C ALA A 403 -15.43 20.84 4.78
N ALA A 404 -16.07 21.73 5.54
CA ALA A 404 -15.67 22.08 6.91
C ALA A 404 -15.69 20.86 7.86
N LEU A 405 -16.70 20.00 7.75
CA LEU A 405 -16.78 18.76 8.55
C LEU A 405 -15.57 17.84 8.31
N PHE A 406 -15.07 17.79 7.08
CA PHE A 406 -13.95 16.92 6.72
C PHE A 406 -12.57 17.56 6.86
N LEU A 407 -12.48 18.89 6.89
CA LEU A 407 -11.23 19.61 7.13
C LEU A 407 -10.99 19.86 8.61
N ASP A 408 -12.02 20.33 9.31
CA ASP A 408 -11.91 20.85 10.69
C ASP A 408 -12.58 19.93 11.72
N GLY A 409 -13.50 19.06 11.29
CA GLY A 409 -14.24 18.19 12.22
C GLY A 409 -13.41 17.05 12.81
N ASP A 410 -13.65 16.73 14.08
CA ASP A 410 -13.00 15.69 14.87
C ASP A 410 -13.10 14.32 14.23
N TYR A 411 -12.03 13.52 14.34
CA TYR A 411 -12.05 12.10 14.01
C TYR A 411 -12.33 11.29 15.28
N VAL A 412 -13.47 10.59 15.32
CA VAL A 412 -13.85 9.76 16.47
C VAL A 412 -13.89 8.28 16.05
N PRO A 413 -12.97 7.42 16.53
CA PRO A 413 -13.05 5.98 16.33
C PRO A 413 -14.36 5.41 16.91
N LEU A 414 -14.98 4.45 16.21
CA LEU A 414 -16.18 3.78 16.71
C LEU A 414 -15.84 2.32 17.03
N GLU A 415 -16.17 1.89 18.26
CA GLU A 415 -16.00 0.51 18.68
C GLU A 415 -17.01 -0.38 17.96
N ALA A 416 -16.62 -1.62 17.68
CA ALA A 416 -17.50 -2.65 17.13
C ALA A 416 -17.57 -3.83 18.10
N GLY A 417 -18.78 -4.41 18.23
CA GLY A 417 -19.02 -5.60 19.03
C GLY A 417 -19.87 -6.63 18.28
N GLY A 418 -20.12 -7.79 18.91
CA GLY A 418 -20.83 -8.92 18.31
C GLY A 418 -19.91 -9.88 17.52
N ALA A 419 -20.52 -10.85 16.84
CA ALA A 419 -19.81 -12.03 16.35
C ALA A 419 -18.80 -11.77 15.22
N ALA A 420 -18.96 -10.71 14.42
CA ALA A 420 -18.09 -10.34 13.31
C ALA A 420 -17.36 -8.99 13.50
N HIS A 421 -17.21 -8.50 14.73
CA HIS A 421 -16.60 -7.18 15.01
C HIS A 421 -15.18 -7.00 14.45
N LYS A 422 -14.40 -8.08 14.30
CA LYS A 422 -13.05 -8.02 13.73
C LYS A 422 -13.03 -7.65 12.23
N HIS A 423 -14.18 -7.77 11.56
CA HIS A 423 -14.35 -7.58 10.12
C HIS A 423 -14.86 -6.20 9.73
N VAL A 424 -14.90 -5.24 10.66
CA VAL A 424 -15.34 -3.86 10.38
C VAL A 424 -14.29 -2.85 10.86
N CYS A 425 -14.18 -1.75 10.13
CA CYS A 425 -13.56 -0.51 10.57
C CYS A 425 -14.62 0.58 10.51
N ALA A 426 -14.81 1.30 11.62
CA ALA A 426 -15.80 2.35 11.73
C ALA A 426 -15.22 3.58 12.43
N PHE A 427 -15.56 4.75 11.94
CA PHE A 427 -15.20 6.03 12.55
C PHE A 427 -16.21 7.10 12.16
N SER A 428 -16.26 8.20 12.90
CA SER A 428 -17.07 9.37 12.58
C SER A 428 -16.24 10.62 12.35
N ARG A 429 -16.77 11.53 11.53
CA ARG A 429 -16.36 12.94 11.50
C ARG A 429 -17.44 13.77 12.19
N ARG A 430 -17.05 14.65 13.11
CA ARG A 430 -17.97 15.49 13.88
C ARG A 430 -17.54 16.95 13.85
N LEU A 431 -18.46 17.85 13.57
CA LEU A 431 -18.26 19.29 13.67
C LEU A 431 -19.58 19.93 14.08
N ASP A 432 -19.60 20.61 15.23
CA ASP A 432 -20.81 21.14 15.84
C ASP A 432 -21.92 20.07 15.96
N SER A 433 -23.06 20.30 15.30
CA SER A 433 -24.18 19.34 15.23
C SER A 433 -24.06 18.33 14.08
N GLN A 434 -23.14 18.53 13.14
CA GLN A 434 -22.96 17.64 11.99
C GLN A 434 -22.17 16.40 12.40
N THR A 435 -22.65 15.23 12.00
CA THR A 435 -21.98 13.95 12.23
C THR A 435 -22.17 13.06 11.02
N VAL A 436 -21.07 12.51 10.51
CA VAL A 436 -21.08 11.47 9.48
C VAL A 436 -20.24 10.29 9.93
N LEU A 437 -20.75 9.08 9.75
CA LEU A 437 -20.09 7.81 10.06
C LEU A 437 -19.61 7.18 8.76
N ALA A 438 -18.36 6.73 8.73
CA ALA A 438 -17.83 5.88 7.68
C ALA A 438 -17.62 4.47 8.23
N VAL A 439 -18.21 3.48 7.57
CA VAL A 439 -18.19 2.09 7.98
C VAL A 439 -17.78 1.24 6.80
N VAL A 440 -16.64 0.58 6.93
CA VAL A 440 -16.08 -0.26 5.87
C VAL A 440 -15.77 -1.65 6.39
N PRO A 441 -15.98 -2.69 5.58
CA PRO A 441 -15.66 -4.03 5.98
C PRO A 441 -14.18 -4.32 5.67
N ARG A 442 -13.63 -5.31 6.36
CA ARG A 442 -12.25 -5.76 6.22
C ARG A 442 -12.17 -7.25 6.51
N LEU A 443 -11.12 -7.89 5.99
CA LEU A 443 -10.91 -9.31 6.21
C LEU A 443 -12.13 -10.14 5.76
N ILE A 444 -12.62 -9.91 4.53
CA ILE A 444 -13.90 -10.45 4.06
C ILE A 444 -13.83 -11.96 3.83
N ALA A 445 -12.68 -12.50 3.42
CA ALA A 445 -12.55 -13.94 3.21
C ALA A 445 -12.66 -14.71 4.55
N GLY A 446 -12.29 -14.07 5.67
CA GLY A 446 -12.56 -14.58 7.01
C GLY A 446 -14.01 -14.39 7.48
N LEU A 447 -14.76 -13.45 6.90
CA LEU A 447 -16.16 -13.19 7.22
C LEU A 447 -17.10 -14.19 6.53
N SER A 448 -16.87 -14.45 5.24
CA SER A 448 -17.59 -15.44 4.44
C SER A 448 -16.62 -16.32 3.67
N ALA A 449 -16.70 -17.64 3.90
CA ALA A 449 -15.87 -18.62 3.19
C ALA A 449 -16.27 -18.81 1.72
N ASP A 450 -17.52 -18.47 1.38
CA ASP A 450 -18.06 -18.52 0.02
C ASP A 450 -17.92 -17.14 -0.64
N PRO A 451 -17.10 -16.99 -1.70
CA PRO A 451 -16.91 -15.73 -2.41
C PRO A 451 -18.14 -15.29 -3.23
N SER A 452 -19.12 -16.18 -3.45
CA SER A 452 -20.36 -15.85 -4.16
C SER A 452 -21.38 -15.14 -3.26
N LEU A 453 -21.24 -15.26 -1.94
CA LEU A 453 -22.09 -14.56 -0.98
C LEU A 453 -21.60 -13.12 -0.80
N LEU A 454 -22.53 -12.18 -0.98
CA LEU A 454 -22.27 -10.77 -0.71
C LEU A 454 -22.10 -10.57 0.82
N PRO A 455 -21.17 -9.73 1.29
CA PRO A 455 -20.99 -9.43 2.72
C PRO A 455 -22.07 -8.45 3.20
N LEU A 456 -23.34 -8.84 3.02
CA LEU A 456 -24.50 -8.01 3.26
C LEU A 456 -25.45 -8.64 4.28
N GLY A 457 -26.18 -7.80 4.99
CA GLY A 457 -27.31 -8.21 5.80
C GLY A 457 -26.95 -9.09 7.00
N ALA A 458 -27.98 -9.70 7.59
CA ALA A 458 -27.86 -10.54 8.77
C ALA A 458 -27.06 -11.84 8.52
N GLU A 459 -27.03 -12.34 7.29
CA GLU A 459 -26.28 -13.54 6.93
C GLU A 459 -24.77 -13.37 7.15
N ALA A 460 -24.22 -12.23 6.72
CA ALA A 460 -22.81 -11.90 6.96
C ALA A 460 -22.56 -11.34 8.36
N TRP A 461 -23.39 -10.37 8.78
CA TRP A 461 -23.08 -9.53 9.94
C TRP A 461 -23.69 -9.99 11.26
N ARG A 462 -24.65 -10.92 11.25
CA ARG A 462 -25.24 -11.51 12.47
C ARG A 462 -25.67 -10.42 13.47
N ASP A 463 -25.23 -10.53 14.73
CA ASP A 463 -25.47 -9.59 15.83
C ASP A 463 -24.42 -8.46 15.93
N THR A 464 -23.62 -8.25 14.88
CA THR A 464 -22.52 -7.29 14.91
C THR A 464 -23.05 -5.86 14.87
N TRP A 465 -22.46 -5.00 15.68
CA TRP A 465 -22.87 -3.62 15.86
C TRP A 465 -21.67 -2.69 15.93
N ILE A 466 -21.92 -1.39 15.73
CA ILE A 466 -20.99 -0.30 16.03
C ILE A 466 -21.60 0.66 17.03
N ASP A 467 -20.78 1.15 17.96
CA ASP A 467 -21.20 2.20 18.89
C ASP A 467 -21.37 3.53 18.15
N LEU A 468 -22.24 4.37 18.70
CA LEU A 468 -22.44 5.74 18.24
C LEU A 468 -21.79 6.74 19.20
N PRO A 469 -21.42 7.94 18.71
CA PRO A 469 -20.83 8.97 19.56
C PRO A 469 -21.79 9.42 20.68
N ASP A 470 -21.21 9.88 21.79
CA ASP A 470 -21.95 10.43 22.94
C ASP A 470 -22.94 11.53 22.53
N GLY A 471 -24.11 11.54 23.18
CA GLY A 471 -25.24 12.43 22.85
C GLY A 471 -26.13 11.91 21.71
N THR A 472 -25.96 10.64 21.31
CA THR A 472 -26.85 9.95 20.39
C THR A 472 -27.78 9.00 21.15
N ASP A 473 -29.08 9.08 20.87
CA ASP A 473 -30.11 8.24 21.47
C ASP A 473 -30.92 7.50 20.40
N THR A 474 -31.89 6.70 20.86
CA THR A 474 -32.79 5.94 19.98
C THR A 474 -33.83 6.81 19.25
N SER A 475 -33.88 8.12 19.53
CA SER A 475 -34.72 9.07 18.78
C SER A 475 -34.00 9.65 17.56
N SER A 476 -32.66 9.58 17.58
CA SER A 476 -31.83 10.04 16.47
C SER A 476 -32.09 9.22 15.22
N ARG A 477 -31.93 9.83 14.04
CA ARG A 477 -32.06 9.17 12.74
C ARG A 477 -30.82 9.40 11.90
N TYR A 478 -30.46 8.35 11.19
CA TYR A 478 -29.26 8.29 10.38
C TYR A 478 -29.62 7.91 8.94
N ARG A 479 -29.16 8.67 7.95
CA ARG A 479 -29.39 8.37 6.52
C ARG A 479 -28.14 7.77 5.90
N ASN A 480 -28.25 6.56 5.35
CA ASN A 480 -27.19 5.97 4.54
C ASN A 480 -27.17 6.60 3.15
N LEU A 481 -26.08 7.30 2.81
CA LEU A 481 -25.96 8.05 1.57
C LEU A 481 -25.91 7.16 0.32
N PHE A 482 -25.55 5.88 0.45
CA PHE A 482 -25.52 4.96 -0.69
C PHE A 482 -26.86 4.28 -0.98
N THR A 483 -27.84 4.38 -0.07
CA THR A 483 -29.12 3.65 -0.21
C THR A 483 -30.35 4.50 0.06
N ASP A 484 -30.19 5.68 0.67
CA ASP A 484 -31.22 6.50 1.29
C ASP A 484 -31.97 5.82 2.44
N ASP A 485 -31.45 4.69 2.95
CA ASP A 485 -32.05 4.00 4.08
C ASP A 485 -31.94 4.85 5.35
N ILE A 486 -33.06 4.96 6.08
CA ILE A 486 -33.10 5.58 7.40
C ILE A 486 -32.90 4.50 8.45
N LEU A 487 -31.86 4.69 9.27
CA LEU A 487 -31.45 3.82 10.34
C LEU A 487 -31.77 4.49 11.68
N VAL A 488 -32.24 3.68 12.61
CA VAL A 488 -32.58 4.12 13.98
C VAL A 488 -31.65 3.40 14.95
N PRO A 489 -30.95 4.12 15.83
CA PRO A 489 -30.11 3.51 16.85
C PRO A 489 -30.90 2.58 17.76
N LYS A 490 -30.25 1.49 18.18
CA LYS A 490 -30.79 0.54 19.15
C LYS A 490 -30.07 0.69 20.49
N ALA A 491 -30.79 0.46 21.58
CA ALA A 491 -30.19 0.43 22.91
C ALA A 491 -29.55 -0.94 23.18
N GLN A 492 -28.27 -0.97 23.53
CA GLN A 492 -27.55 -2.19 23.90
C GLN A 492 -26.59 -1.89 25.06
N ASN A 493 -26.76 -2.56 26.21
CA ASN A 493 -25.91 -2.40 27.40
C ASN A 493 -25.66 -0.92 27.80
N SER A 494 -26.73 -0.11 27.80
CA SER A 494 -26.69 1.34 28.08
C SER A 494 -25.96 2.21 27.04
N ARG A 495 -25.66 1.67 25.85
CA ARG A 495 -25.11 2.39 24.69
C ARG A 495 -26.13 2.45 23.55
N SER A 496 -26.00 3.45 22.69
CA SER A 496 -26.73 3.55 21.43
C SER A 496 -25.87 2.99 20.30
N VAL A 497 -26.39 2.01 19.56
CA VAL A 497 -25.65 1.27 18.53
C VAL A 497 -26.39 1.22 17.19
N LEU A 498 -25.66 1.01 16.10
CA LEU A 498 -26.22 0.59 14.81
C LEU A 498 -25.83 -0.85 14.51
N LEU A 499 -26.80 -1.67 14.08
CA LEU A 499 -26.55 -3.04 13.65
C LEU A 499 -25.97 -3.06 12.23
N LEU A 500 -24.86 -3.76 12.01
CA LEU A 500 -24.28 -3.91 10.68
C LEU A 500 -25.18 -4.70 9.73
N ALA A 501 -25.99 -5.62 10.26
CA ALA A 501 -26.98 -6.35 9.48
C ALA A 501 -28.01 -5.42 8.79
N GLU A 502 -28.30 -4.28 9.39
CA GLU A 502 -29.23 -3.28 8.82
C GLU A 502 -28.46 -2.26 7.97
N LEU A 503 -27.34 -1.76 8.53
CA LEU A 503 -26.51 -0.74 7.91
C LEU A 503 -25.90 -1.18 6.57
N LEU A 504 -25.45 -2.44 6.47
CA LEU A 504 -24.82 -3.03 5.29
C LEU A 504 -25.76 -4.03 4.62
N SER A 505 -27.06 -3.74 4.59
CA SER A 505 -28.07 -4.62 3.99
C SER A 505 -28.04 -4.61 2.46
N HIS A 506 -27.63 -3.50 1.84
CA HIS A 506 -27.70 -3.30 0.38
C HIS A 506 -26.39 -2.79 -0.25
N CYS A 507 -25.50 -2.21 0.54
CA CYS A 507 -24.17 -1.76 0.11
C CYS A 507 -23.12 -2.34 1.08
N PRO A 508 -21.99 -2.87 0.59
CA PRO A 508 -20.97 -3.47 1.46
C PRO A 508 -20.22 -2.44 2.29
N VAL A 509 -20.30 -1.15 1.94
CA VAL A 509 -19.75 0.00 2.68
C VAL A 509 -20.87 0.98 3.00
N ALA A 510 -20.71 1.80 4.04
CA ALA A 510 -21.69 2.82 4.38
C ALA A 510 -21.04 4.16 4.76
N LEU A 511 -21.60 5.23 4.20
CA LEU A 511 -21.38 6.61 4.66
C LEU A 511 -22.73 7.13 5.14
N VAL A 512 -22.82 7.47 6.42
CA VAL A 512 -24.10 7.66 7.10
C VAL A 512 -24.10 8.98 7.84
N GLU A 513 -25.01 9.88 7.50
CA GLU A 513 -25.12 11.15 8.21
C GLU A 513 -26.24 11.12 9.25
N LYS A 514 -26.07 11.90 10.33
CA LYS A 514 -27.16 12.17 11.27
C LYS A 514 -28.11 13.21 10.66
N VAL A 515 -29.41 12.91 10.58
CA VAL A 515 -30.43 13.79 9.97
C VAL A 515 -31.42 14.39 10.97
N SER A 516 -31.60 13.78 12.14
CA SER A 516 -32.40 14.32 13.25
C SER A 516 -31.94 13.73 14.57
#